data_AF-A0A1F3WVI0-F1
#
_entry.id   AF-A0A1F3WVI0-F1
#
_cell.length_a   1.000
_cell.length_b   1.000
_cell.length_c   1.000
_cell.angle_alpha   90.00
_cell.angle_beta   90.00
_cell.angle_gamma   90.00
#
_symmetry.space_group_name_H-M   'P 1'
#
loop_
_entity.id
_entity.type
_entity.pdbx_description
1 polymer ?
#
loop_
_entity_poly.entity_id
_entity_poly.type
_entity_poly.pdbx_seq_one_letter_code
_entity_poly.pdbx_strand_id
1 'polypeptide(L)' 'MQTIEFVSKAHDGVVDLPRELQGWNGKQVRVALLEAVNEAEKRKAMFKAATISTRGYRFNRDAANER' A
#
# COMPACT_ATOMS: atom_id res chain seq x y z
N MET A 1 -16.79 -1.17 -25.22
CA MET A 1 -15.90 -0.03 -24.91
C MET A 1 -14.81 -0.57 -24.00
N GLN A 2 -13.53 -0.33 -24.30
CA GLN A 2 -12.40 -0.77 -23.46
C GLN A 2 -11.87 0.42 -22.67
N THR A 3 -11.63 0.22 -21.38
CA THR A 3 -11.06 1.23 -20.48
C THR A 3 -9.59 0.90 -20.26
N ILE A 4 -8.72 1.90 -20.41
CA ILE A 4 -7.28 1.76 -20.16
C ILE A 4 -6.99 2.43 -18.82
N GLU A 5 -6.41 1.67 -17.90
CA GLU A 5 -6.08 2.12 -16.55
C GLU A 5 -4.57 2.33 -16.43
N PHE A 6 -4.16 3.50 -15.94
CA PHE A 6 -2.78 3.81 -15.62
C PHE A 6 -2.75 4.79 -14.45
N VAL A 7 -1.64 4.78 -13.71
CA VAL A 7 -1.40 5.73 -12.62
C VAL A 7 -0.41 6.77 -13.13
N SER A 8 -0.81 8.03 -13.07
CA SER A 8 0.04 9.17 -13.41
C SER A 8 -0.15 10.27 -12.39
N LYS A 9 0.85 11.13 -12.25
CA LYS A 9 0.76 12.32 -11.39
C LYS A 9 0.14 13.44 -12.21
N ALA A 10 -0.93 14.03 -11.69
CA ALA A 10 -1.45 15.26 -12.26
C ALA A 10 -0.51 16.42 -11.91
N HIS A 11 -0.07 17.17 -12.92
CA HIS A 11 0.73 18.38 -12.76
C HIS A 11 0.00 19.55 -13.44
N ASP A 12 -0.26 20.63 -12.71
CA ASP A 12 -0.93 21.83 -13.22
C ASP A 12 -2.26 21.57 -13.96
N GLY A 13 -3.02 20.59 -13.50
CA GLY A 13 -4.30 20.19 -14.12
C GLY A 13 -4.15 19.31 -15.37
N VAL A 14 -2.92 18.92 -15.73
CA VAL A 14 -2.61 18.03 -16.84
C VAL A 14 -2.25 16.65 -16.30
N VAL A 15 -2.87 15.60 -16.86
CA VAL A 15 -2.50 14.21 -16.62
C VAL A 15 -1.73 13.71 -17.83
N ASP A 16 -0.44 13.47 -17.65
CA ASP A 16 0.40 12.95 -18.73
C ASP A 16 0.04 11.51 -19.06
N LEU A 17 -0.27 11.26 -20.33
CA LEU A 17 -0.48 9.92 -20.85
C LEU A 17 0.88 9.21 -21.02
N PRO A 18 0.99 7.94 -20.62
CA PRO A 18 2.14 7.09 -20.96
C PRO A 18 2.43 7.10 -22.46
N ARG A 19 3.70 6.89 -22.84
CA ARG A 19 4.15 6.93 -24.26
C ARG A 19 3.34 6.02 -25.18
N GLU A 20 2.97 4.86 -24.69
CA GLU A 20 2.15 3.85 -25.39
C GLU A 20 0.75 4.36 -25.74
N LEU A 21 0.25 5.35 -24.99
CA LEU A 21 -1.09 5.92 -25.14
C LEU A 21 -1.08 7.31 -25.76
N GLN A 22 0.07 7.84 -26.20
CA GLN A 22 0.14 9.16 -26.84
C GLN A 22 -0.69 9.25 -28.13
N GLY A 23 -0.96 8.13 -28.80
CA GLY A 23 -1.86 8.07 -29.96
C GLY A 23 -3.34 8.37 -29.65
N TRP A 24 -3.68 8.59 -28.38
CA TRP A 24 -4.98 9.08 -27.93
C TRP A 24 -5.06 10.61 -27.82
N ASN A 25 -3.93 11.32 -27.94
CA ASN A 25 -3.90 12.78 -27.99
C ASN A 25 -4.78 13.31 -29.14
N GLY A 26 -5.65 14.27 -28.84
CA GLY A 26 -6.58 14.86 -29.80
C GLY A 26 -7.85 14.05 -30.08
N LYS A 27 -8.02 12.87 -29.46
CA LYS A 27 -9.27 12.10 -29.53
C LYS A 27 -10.19 12.46 -28.37
N GLN A 28 -11.50 12.37 -28.60
CA GLN A 28 -12.48 12.51 -27.52
C GLN A 28 -12.44 11.24 -26.67
N VAL A 29 -12.08 11.39 -25.39
CA VAL A 29 -11.96 10.29 -24.44
C VAL A 29 -12.79 10.56 -23.20
N ARG A 30 -13.29 9.48 -22.57
CA ARG A 30 -13.91 9.54 -21.24
C ARG A 30 -12.85 9.19 -20.21
N VAL A 31 -12.61 10.09 -19.26
CA VAL A 31 -11.60 9.94 -18.21
C VAL A 31 -12.28 9.68 -16.87
N ALA A 32 -11.80 8.68 -16.12
CA ALA A 32 -12.18 8.43 -14.74
C ALA A 32 -10.97 8.72 -13.86
N LEU A 33 -11.09 9.68 -12.95
CA LEU A 33 -10.04 10.02 -11.98
C LEU A 33 -10.32 9.27 -10.69
N LEU A 34 -9.35 8.48 -10.25
CA LEU A 34 -9.37 7.76 -8.99
C LEU A 34 -8.15 8.20 -8.18
N GLU A 35 -8.36 8.51 -6.90
CA GLU A 35 -7.26 8.81 -5.99
C GLU A 35 -6.43 7.54 -5.77
N ALA A 36 -5.14 7.59 -6.13
CA ALA A 36 -4.22 6.48 -5.93
C ALA A 36 -3.86 6.39 -4.44
N VAL A 37 -4.61 5.57 -3.69
CA VAL A 37 -4.24 5.25 -2.31
C VAL A 37 -3.04 4.32 -2.33
N ASN A 38 -1.91 4.77 -1.80
CA ASN A 38 -0.72 3.95 -1.68
C ASN A 38 -0.95 2.81 -0.67
N GLU A 39 -1.33 1.62 -1.16
CA GLU A 39 -1.54 0.46 -0.29
C GLU A 39 -0.27 0.04 0.48
N ALA A 40 0.92 0.42 0.01
CA ALA A 40 2.17 0.12 0.71
C ALA A 40 2.28 0.87 2.05
N GLU A 41 1.67 2.05 2.18
CA GLU A 41 1.59 2.77 3.46
C GLU A 41 0.63 2.08 4.44
N LYS A 42 -0.49 1.52 3.96
CA LYS A 42 -1.41 0.76 4.82
C LYS A 42 -0.77 -0.51 5.41
N ARG A 43 0.16 -1.15 4.70
CA ARG A 43 0.83 -2.37 5.17
C ARG A 43 1.92 -2.13 6.23
N LYS A 44 2.41 -0.89 6.38
CA LYS A 44 3.47 -0.57 7.37
C LYS A 44 3.01 -0.62 8.83
N ALA A 45 1.70 -0.68 9.11
CA ALA A 45 1.17 -0.52 10.46
C ALA A 45 0.66 -1.82 11.14
N MET A 46 0.86 -3.01 10.56
CA MET A 46 0.25 -4.25 11.11
C MET A 46 1.17 -5.17 11.91
N PHE A 47 2.49 -4.95 11.92
CA PHE A 47 3.40 -5.77 12.74
C PHE A 47 4.08 -4.92 13.81
N LYS A 48 3.49 -4.88 15.00
CA LYS A 48 4.19 -4.43 16.20
C LYS A 48 5.11 -5.56 16.65
N ALA A 49 6.41 -5.41 16.45
CA ALA A 49 7.39 -6.33 17.02
C ALA A 49 7.30 -6.24 18.56
N ALA A 50 6.72 -7.27 19.20
CA ALA A 50 6.70 -7.39 20.64
C ALA A 50 8.09 -7.86 21.11
N THR A 51 8.84 -6.99 21.76
CA THR A 51 10.10 -7.37 22.42
C THR A 51 9.78 -7.73 23.86
N ILE A 52 9.83 -9.02 24.19
CA ILE A 52 9.65 -9.50 25.57
C ILE A 52 11.02 -9.48 26.24
N SER A 53 11.23 -8.58 27.21
CA SER A 53 12.44 -8.56 28.03
C SER A 53 12.37 -9.66 29.08
N THR A 54 13.22 -10.68 28.97
CA THR A 54 13.32 -11.78 29.94
C THR A 54 14.35 -11.52 31.03
N ARG A 55 14.95 -10.31 31.07
CA ARG A 55 15.99 -9.96 32.05
C ARG A 55 15.36 -9.82 33.43
N GLY A 56 15.33 -10.91 34.19
CA GLY A 56 14.70 -11.02 35.52
C GLY A 56 13.61 -12.09 35.60
N TYR A 57 13.18 -12.68 34.48
CA TYR A 57 12.20 -13.77 34.48
C TYR A 57 12.91 -15.09 34.81
N ARG A 58 12.66 -15.63 36.00
CA ARG A 58 13.06 -17.00 36.38
C ARG A 58 11.86 -17.91 36.23
N PHE A 59 11.96 -18.85 35.31
CA PHE A 59 10.96 -19.91 35.12
C PHE A 59 10.95 -20.79 36.37
N ASN A 60 9.85 -20.76 37.13
CA ASN A 60 9.68 -21.63 38.29
C ASN A 60 9.18 -23.00 37.81
N ARG A 61 10.07 -23.99 37.81
CA ARG A 61 9.77 -25.35 37.37
C ARG A 61 8.77 -26.06 38.26
N ASP A 62 8.74 -25.74 39.56
CA ASP A 62 7.93 -26.48 40.52
C ASP A 62 6.45 -26.15 40.32
N ALA A 63 6.10 -24.87 40.19
CA ALA A 63 4.72 -24.43 39.90
C ALA A 63 4.22 -24.86 38.50
N ALA A 64 5.12 -25.08 37.54
CA ALA A 64 4.75 -25.53 36.19
C ALA A 64 4.50 -27.04 36.10
N ASN A 65 5.06 -27.81 37.04
CA ASN A 65 4.97 -29.28 37.09
C ASN A 65 3.91 -29.78 38.09
N GLU A 66 3.19 -28.90 38.79
CA GLU A 66 2.06 -29.24 39.69
C GLU A 66 0.78 -29.67 38.94
N ARG A 67 0.91 -30.18 37.71
CA ARG A 67 -0.22 -30.63 36.88
C ARG A 67 -0.21 -32.13 36.65
#